data_AF-A0A925TPG9-F1
#
_entry.id   AF-A0A925TPG9-F1
#
_cell.length_a   1.000
_cell.length_b   1.000
_cell.length_c   1.000
_cell.angle_alpha   90.00
_cell.angle_beta   90.00
_cell.angle_gamma   90.00
#
_symmetry.space_group_name_H-M   'P 1'
#
loop_
_entity.id
_entity.type
_entity.pdbx_description
1 polymer ?
#
loop_
_entity_poly.entity_id
_entity_poly.type
_entity_poly.pdbx_seq_one_letter_code
_entity_poly.pdbx_strand_id
1 'polypeptide(L)'
;MSALRPLLKDSTIYGLGSIAPKVVSYLLVPYYAYAFSVAENGVLNVLLAGMTFAFIFFTHGTDDAYLRSVSLPGERDHRLVFSTAQFSLASIAFGLSMLGILFASPLAAFIGAAS
;
A
#
# COMPACT_ATOMS: atom_id res chain seq x y z
N MET A 1 35.02 11.70 12.97
CA MET A 1 34.36 10.63 12.20
C MET A 1 33.16 11.23 11.51
N SER A 2 33.09 11.19 10.17
CA SER A 2 32.18 12.04 9.40
C SER A 2 30.71 11.68 9.62
N ALA A 3 29.91 12.64 10.08
CA ALA A 3 28.45 12.55 10.23
C ALA A 3 27.70 12.18 8.94
N LEU A 4 28.37 12.22 7.78
CA LEU A 4 27.85 11.81 6.48
C LEU A 4 27.60 10.29 6.36
N ARG A 5 28.40 9.44 7.02
CA ARG A 5 28.31 7.98 6.87
C ARG A 5 27.04 7.38 7.50
N PRO A 6 26.60 7.81 8.71
CA PRO A 6 25.30 7.42 9.25
C PRO A 6 24.12 7.93 8.40
N LEU A 7 24.17 9.21 7.97
CA LEU A 7 23.11 9.81 7.15
C LEU A 7 22.92 9.10 5.80
N LEU A 8 24.01 8.75 5.12
CA LEU A 8 23.95 7.97 3.88
C LEU A 8 23.37 6.58 4.12
N LYS A 9 23.67 5.93 5.25
CA LYS A 9 23.18 4.60 5.58
C LYS A 9 21.66 4.62 5.84
N ASP A 10 21.18 5.58 6.62
CA ASP A 10 19.76 5.73 6.91
C ASP A 10 18.97 6.16 5.66
N SER A 11 19.52 7.07 4.86
CA SER A 11 18.91 7.50 3.59
C SER A 11 18.87 6.38 2.55
N THR A 12 19.86 5.50 2.52
CA THR A 12 19.86 4.32 1.64
C THR A 12 18.80 3.31 2.05
N ILE A 13 18.62 3.05 3.35
CA ILE A 13 17.63 2.07 3.83
C ILE A 13 16.20 2.58 3.60
N TYR A 14 15.90 3.83 3.99
CA TYR A 14 14.58 4.43 3.77
C TYR A 14 14.31 4.73 2.28
N GLY A 15 15.33 5.18 1.54
CA GLY A 15 15.24 5.46 0.11
C GLY A 15 15.01 4.20 -0.72
N LEU A 16 15.77 3.13 -0.46
CA LEU A 16 15.54 1.83 -1.12
C LEU A 16 14.19 1.24 -0.74
N GLY A 17 13.78 1.32 0.53
CA GLY A 17 12.49 0.81 0.98
C GLY A 17 11.29 1.45 0.28
N SER A 18 11.34 2.78 0.06
CA SER A 18 10.26 3.52 -0.61
C SER A 18 10.26 3.42 -2.14
N ILE A 19 11.42 3.13 -2.75
CA ILE A 19 11.58 3.02 -4.20
C ILE A 19 11.39 1.57 -4.68
N ALA A 20 11.72 0.57 -3.88
CA ALA A 20 11.64 -0.84 -4.26
C ALA A 20 10.25 -1.23 -4.82
N PRO A 21 9.11 -0.88 -4.19
CA PRO A 21 7.79 -1.19 -4.75
C PRO A 21 7.56 -0.53 -6.11
N LYS A 22 8.03 0.71 -6.29
CA LYS A 22 7.88 1.46 -7.54
C LYS A 22 8.69 0.83 -8.67
N VAL A 23 9.90 0.34 -8.37
CA VAL A 23 10.75 -0.36 -9.34
C VAL A 23 10.09 -1.68 -9.76
N VAL A 24 9.55 -2.44 -8.81
CA VAL A 24 8.80 -3.67 -9.13
C VAL A 24 7.60 -3.35 -10.02
N SER A 25 6.79 -2.36 -9.68
CA SER A 25 5.66 -1.93 -10.51
C SER A 25 6.09 -1.50 -11.91
N TYR A 26 7.21 -0.77 -12.02
CA TYR A 26 7.74 -0.33 -13.31
C TYR A 26 8.20 -1.51 -14.19
N LEU A 27 8.84 -2.52 -13.60
CA LEU A 27 9.27 -3.72 -14.31
C LEU A 27 8.09 -4.60 -14.76
N LEU A 28 6.95 -4.52 -14.08
CA LEU A 28 5.75 -5.26 -14.46
C LEU A 28 5.03 -4.64 -15.67
N VAL A 29 5.20 -3.34 -15.94
CA VAL A 29 4.59 -2.68 -17.10
C VAL A 29 4.94 -3.35 -18.44
N PRO A 30 6.22 -3.57 -18.81
CA PRO A 30 6.56 -4.24 -20.06
C PRO A 30 6.09 -5.70 -20.08
N TYR A 31 6.04 -6.36 -18.93
CA TYR A 31 5.52 -7.71 -18.82
C TYR A 31 4.02 -7.76 -19.16
N TYR A 32 3.20 -6.88 -18.58
CA TYR A 32 1.77 -6.80 -18.89
C TYR A 32 1.50 -6.37 -20.34
N ALA A 33 2.31 -5.46 -20.87
CA ALA A 33 2.21 -5.01 -22.25
C ALA A 33 2.49 -6.13 -23.27
N TYR A 34 3.34 -7.11 -22.92
CA TYR A 34 3.62 -8.27 -23.77
C TYR A 34 2.62 -9.41 -23.56
N ALA A 35 2.23 -9.66 -22.30
CA ALA A 35 1.42 -10.83 -21.93
C ALA A 35 -0.09 -10.67 -22.26
N PHE A 36 -0.60 -9.44 -22.32
CA PHE A 36 -2.03 -9.16 -22.50
C PHE A 36 -2.32 -8.36 -23.77
N SER A 37 -3.53 -8.54 -24.32
CA SER A 37 -4.04 -7.68 -25.38
C SER A 37 -4.28 -6.24 -24.90
N VAL A 38 -4.48 -5.32 -25.85
CA VAL A 38 -4.78 -3.91 -25.53
C VAL A 38 -6.05 -3.78 -24.68
N ALA A 39 -7.07 -4.59 -24.95
CA ALA A 39 -8.32 -4.58 -24.20
C ALA A 39 -8.15 -5.07 -22.76
N GLU A 40 -7.43 -6.17 -22.56
CA GLU A 40 -7.14 -6.73 -21.24
C GLU A 40 -6.26 -5.79 -20.40
N ASN A 41 -5.26 -5.14 -21.02
CA ASN A 41 -4.47 -4.10 -20.36
C ASN A 41 -5.32 -2.89 -19.94
N GLY A 42 -6.34 -2.53 -20.74
CA GLY A 42 -7.30 -1.48 -20.37
C GLY A 42 -8.06 -1.82 -19.09
N VAL A 43 -8.59 -3.04 -18.99
CA VAL A 43 -9.28 -3.53 -17.78
C VAL A 43 -8.32 -3.59 -16.59
N LEU A 44 -7.12 -4.13 -16.77
CA LEU A 44 -6.09 -4.21 -15.73
C LEU A 44 -5.74 -2.83 -15.16
N ASN A 45 -5.57 -1.82 -16.02
CA ASN A 45 -5.28 -0.46 -15.58
C ASN A 45 -6.43 0.16 -14.77
N VAL A 46 -7.68 -0.07 -15.16
CA VAL A 46 -8.86 0.38 -14.38
C VAL A 46 -8.89 -0.28 -13.00
N LEU A 47 -8.61 -1.59 -12.94
CA LEU A 47 -8.52 -2.33 -11.67
C LEU A 47 -7.36 -1.84 -10.79
N LEU A 48 -6.17 -1.62 -11.36
CA LEU A 48 -5.01 -1.10 -10.63
C LEU A 48 -5.22 0.33 -10.13
N ALA A 49 -5.87 1.18 -10.91
CA ALA A 49 -6.27 2.52 -10.47
C ALA A 49 -7.25 2.42 -9.29
N GLY A 50 -8.30 1.58 -9.40
CA GLY A 50 -9.25 1.33 -8.31
C GLY A 50 -8.58 0.80 -7.05
N MET A 51 -7.66 -0.17 -7.17
CA MET A 51 -6.86 -0.69 -6.06
C MET A 51 -6.00 0.40 -5.42
N THR A 52 -5.38 1.28 -6.21
CA THR A 52 -4.56 2.38 -5.69
C THR A 52 -5.38 3.34 -4.85
N PHE A 53 -6.59 3.71 -5.31
CA PHE A 53 -7.52 4.51 -4.52
C PHE A 53 -7.99 3.77 -3.26
N ALA A 54 -8.32 2.49 -3.36
CA ALA A 54 -8.72 1.68 -2.21
C ALA A 54 -7.61 1.61 -1.15
N PHE A 55 -6.35 1.48 -1.56
CA PHE A 55 -5.19 1.42 -0.66
C PHE A 55 -5.09 2.62 0.28
N ILE A 56 -5.53 3.80 -0.14
CA ILE A 56 -5.57 5.01 0.70
C ILE A 56 -6.50 4.79 1.90
N PHE A 57 -7.69 4.19 1.67
CA PHE A 57 -8.64 3.87 2.73
C PHE A 57 -8.19 2.69 3.60
N PHE A 58 -7.57 1.68 3.00
CA PHE A 58 -7.04 0.52 3.74
C PHE A 58 -5.91 0.93 4.69
N THR A 59 -4.96 1.72 4.18
CA THR A 59 -3.78 2.15 4.97
C THR A 59 -4.15 3.24 5.96
N HIS A 60 -5.15 4.09 5.65
CA HIS A 60 -5.69 5.15 6.52
C HIS A 60 -4.65 6.00 7.28
N GLY A 61 -3.42 6.11 6.76
CA GLY A 61 -2.31 6.81 7.40
C GLY A 61 -1.71 6.12 8.63
N THR A 62 -1.91 4.81 8.82
CA THR A 62 -1.33 4.08 9.97
C THR A 62 0.18 4.19 10.03
N ASP A 63 0.86 4.15 8.88
CA ASP A 63 2.33 4.19 8.80
C ASP A 63 2.87 5.50 9.39
N ASP A 64 2.28 6.64 8.99
CA ASP A 64 2.64 7.96 9.50
C ASP A 64 2.27 8.14 10.98
N ALA A 65 1.08 7.64 11.38
CA ALA A 65 0.62 7.68 12.76
C ALA A 65 1.51 6.85 13.69
N TYR A 66 1.97 5.68 13.22
CA TYR A 66 2.89 4.81 13.93
C TYR A 66 4.26 5.47 14.10
N LEU A 67 4.86 5.99 13.02
CA LEU A 67 6.16 6.66 13.06
C LEU A 67 6.13 7.88 14.00
N ARG A 68 5.09 8.70 13.92
CA ARG A 68 4.89 9.81 14.85
C ARG A 68 4.75 9.32 16.30
N SER A 69 4.04 8.21 16.51
CA SER A 69 3.85 7.64 17.84
C SER A 69 5.14 7.10 18.46
N VAL A 70 6.04 6.52 17.70
CA VAL A 70 7.34 6.05 18.24
C VAL A 70 8.40 7.15 18.32
N SER A 71 8.24 8.25 17.57
CA SER A 71 9.20 9.37 17.55
C SER A 71 8.99 10.40 18.68
N LEU A 72 7.83 10.37 19.35
CA LEU A 72 7.50 11.29 20.44
C LEU A 72 8.17 10.83 21.75
N PRO A 73 8.85 11.73 22.49
CA PRO A 73 9.52 11.37 23.74
C PRO A 73 8.51 10.92 24.82
N GLY A 74 8.74 9.73 25.38
CA GLY A 74 7.95 9.12 26.44
C GLY A 74 8.20 7.62 26.53
N GLU A 75 8.07 7.03 27.73
CA GLU A 75 8.18 5.58 27.95
C GLU A 75 6.94 4.84 27.42
N ARG A 76 6.70 4.88 26.10
CA ARG A 76 5.69 4.02 25.48
C ARG A 76 6.34 2.71 25.07
N ASP A 77 5.73 1.60 25.45
CA ASP A 77 6.14 0.28 24.99
C ASP A 77 5.96 0.19 23.47
N HIS A 78 7.06 0.26 22.72
CA HIS A 78 7.07 0.16 21.27
C HIS A 78 6.41 -1.12 20.77
N ARG A 79 6.50 -2.22 21.52
CA ARG A 79 5.91 -3.50 21.15
C ARG A 79 4.39 -3.45 21.23
N LEU A 80 3.85 -2.79 22.27
CA LEU A 80 2.42 -2.57 22.42
C LEU A 80 1.89 -1.66 21.31
N VAL A 81 2.56 -0.52 21.05
CA VAL A 81 2.18 0.42 19.98
C VAL A 81 2.18 -0.26 18.61
N PHE A 82 3.21 -1.05 18.31
CA PHE A 82 3.27 -1.82 17.06
C PHE A 82 2.13 -2.84 16.96
N SER A 83 1.91 -3.64 18.00
CA SER A 83 0.84 -4.64 18.01
C SER A 83 -0.54 -4.02 17.85
N THR A 84 -0.80 -2.90 18.52
CA THR A 84 -2.07 -2.17 18.41
C THR A 84 -2.25 -1.56 17.02
N ALA A 85 -1.20 -0.97 16.44
CA ALA A 85 -1.25 -0.42 15.09
C ALA A 85 -1.54 -1.51 14.04
N GLN A 86 -0.84 -2.64 14.13
CA GLN A 86 -1.05 -3.78 13.24
C GLN A 86 -2.45 -4.40 13.40
N PHE A 87 -2.93 -4.55 14.62
CA PHE A 87 -4.27 -5.05 14.87
C PHE A 87 -5.35 -4.10 14.34
N SER A 88 -5.18 -2.79 14.52
CA SER A 88 -6.09 -1.79 13.98
C SER A 88 -6.11 -1.81 12.45
N LEU A 89 -4.94 -1.87 11.82
CA LEU A 89 -4.80 -1.98 10.37
C LEU A 89 -5.48 -3.24 9.84
N ALA A 90 -5.21 -4.39 10.46
CA ALA A 90 -5.83 -5.66 10.08
C ALA A 90 -7.35 -5.64 10.25
N SER A 91 -7.85 -5.06 11.35
CA SER A 91 -9.30 -4.98 11.61
C SER A 91 -10.04 -4.11 10.59
N ILE A 92 -9.48 -2.95 10.26
CA ILE A 92 -10.03 -2.06 9.24
C ILE A 92 -9.95 -2.70 7.85
N ALA A 93 -8.80 -3.27 7.50
CA ALA A 93 -8.61 -3.98 6.23
C ALA A 93 -9.59 -5.14 6.09
N PHE A 94 -9.81 -5.91 7.16
CA PHE A 94 -10.79 -7.01 7.17
C PHE A 94 -12.22 -6.49 6.97
N GLY A 95 -12.61 -5.43 7.69
CA GLY A 95 -13.93 -4.81 7.53
C GLY A 95 -14.16 -4.28 6.11
N LEU A 96 -13.19 -3.55 5.56
CA LEU A 96 -13.26 -3.03 4.19
C LEU A 96 -13.28 -4.15 3.14
N SER A 97 -12.52 -5.22 3.35
CA SER A 97 -12.52 -6.39 2.46
C SER A 97 -13.88 -7.09 2.47
N MET A 98 -14.48 -7.26 3.64
CA MET A 98 -15.81 -7.87 3.78
C MET A 98 -16.86 -7.02 3.06
N LEU A 99 -16.82 -5.70 3.22
CA LEU A 99 -17.68 -4.78 2.48
C LEU A 99 -17.42 -4.88 0.97
N GLY A 100 -16.17 -4.91 0.54
CA GLY A 100 -15.80 -5.05 -0.88
C GLY A 100 -16.38 -6.33 -1.50
N ILE A 101 -16.37 -7.45 -0.78
CA ILE A 101 -16.96 -8.72 -1.24
C ILE A 101 -18.49 -8.61 -1.33
N LEU A 102 -19.13 -8.03 -0.32
CA LEU A 102 -20.60 -7.85 -0.32
C LEU A 102 -21.08 -6.95 -1.47
N PHE A 103 -20.29 -5.94 -1.83
CA PHE A 103 -20.58 -5.02 -2.93
C PHE A 103 -19.86 -5.38 -4.25
N ALA A 104 -19.26 -6.57 -4.35
CA ALA A 104 -18.47 -6.96 -5.52
C ALA A 104 -19.32 -6.97 -6.80
N SER A 105 -20.52 -7.55 -6.76
CA SER A 105 -21.44 -7.61 -7.91
C SER A 105 -21.85 -6.23 -8.43
N PRO A 106 -22.35 -5.29 -7.59
CA PRO A 106 -22.66 -3.94 -8.07
C PRO A 106 -21.42 -3.15 -8.50
N LEU A 107 -20.25 -3.37 -7.90
CA LEU A 107 -19.00 -2.75 -8.38
C LEU A 107 -18.61 -3.25 -9.78
N ALA A 108 -18.72 -4.56 -10.02
CA ALA A 108 -18.40 -5.16 -11.31
C ALA A 108 -19.32 -4.65 -12.42
N ALA A 109 -20.61 -4.46 -12.11
CA ALA A 109 -21.58 -3.85 -13.03
C ALA A 109 -21.26 -2.36 -13.29
N PHE A 110 -20.90 -1.59 -12.26
CA PHE A 110 -20.55 -0.18 -12.38
C PHE A 110 -19.29 0.06 -13.23
N ILE A 111 -18.30 -0.82 -13.11
CA ILE A 111 -17.02 -0.74 -13.85
C ILE A 111 -17.16 -1.26 -15.29
N GLY A 112 -18.30 -1.87 -15.64
CA GLY A 112 -18.52 -2.49 -16.95
C GLY A 112 -17.70 -3.79 -17.16
N ALA A 113 -17.26 -4.41 -16.06
CA ALA A 113 -16.55 -5.69 -16.09
C ALA A 113 -17.50 -6.89 -16.14
N ALA A 114 -18.79 -6.69 -15.81
CA ALA A 114 -19.85 -7.67 -16.02
C ALA A 114 -20.52 -7.42 -17.37
N SER A 115 -20.17 -8.23 -18.37
CA SER A 115 -20.96 -8.46 -19.58
C SER A 115 -22.15 -9.36 -19.29
#